data_AF-A0A4V2Q8S0-F1
#
_entry.id   AF-A0A4V2Q8S0-F1
#
_cell.length_a   1.000
_cell.length_b   1.000
_cell.length_c   1.000
_cell.angle_alpha   90.00
_cell.angle_beta   90.00
_cell.angle_gamma   90.00
#
_symmetry.space_group_name_H-M   'P 1'
#
loop_
_entity.id
_entity.type
_entity.pdbx_description
1 polymer ?
#
loop_
_entity_poly.entity_id
_entity_poly.type
_entity_poly.pdbx_seq_one_letter_code
_entity_poly.pdbx_strand_id
1 'polypeptide(L)'
;MPTIKDETIAWCLWHITRIEDITMNILVANETQIIYKGNWLEKLGVTVCDTGNSMTDEEIIDLSSRLSMQELRQYRIAVGRTTREIITSLQPADLKGKIKSDRLQRILDEGAVLNVVGANWLIDFWGRKNVAGILLMPVTRHQMVHLNAAMHLKKKCQLQ
;
A
#
# COMPACT_ATOMS: atom_id res chain seq x y z
N MET A 1 -15.02 -21.89 -5.98
CA MET A 1 -13.79 -21.60 -5.21
C MET A 1 -13.03 -20.46 -5.87
N PRO A 2 -12.29 -19.65 -5.10
CA PRO A 2 -11.25 -18.78 -5.65
C PRO A 2 -10.29 -19.59 -6.53
N THR A 3 -9.85 -19.02 -7.64
CA THR A 3 -8.86 -19.63 -8.54
C THR A 3 -7.46 -19.16 -8.19
N ILE A 4 -6.42 -19.82 -8.72
CA ILE A 4 -5.02 -19.40 -8.60
C ILE A 4 -4.82 -17.94 -9.03
N LYS A 5 -5.64 -17.41 -9.96
CA LYS A 5 -5.61 -16.01 -10.39
C LYS A 5 -6.27 -14.99 -9.44
N ASP A 6 -6.95 -15.44 -8.38
CA ASP A 6 -7.64 -14.53 -7.46
C ASP A 6 -6.72 -14.17 -6.28
N GLU A 7 -6.36 -12.89 -6.15
CA GLU A 7 -5.71 -12.32 -4.95
C GLU A 7 -6.56 -12.62 -3.70
N THR A 8 -5.95 -12.80 -2.51
CA THR A 8 -6.73 -13.02 -1.29
C THR A 8 -7.29 -11.71 -0.72
N ILE A 9 -8.37 -11.80 0.08
CA ILE A 9 -8.90 -10.64 0.82
C ILE A 9 -7.83 -10.05 1.76
N ALA A 10 -7.03 -10.90 2.42
CA ALA A 10 -5.98 -10.47 3.35
C ALA A 10 -4.88 -9.68 2.61
N TRP A 11 -4.41 -10.21 1.48
CA TRP A 11 -3.44 -9.53 0.63
C TRP A 11 -3.98 -8.22 0.10
N CYS A 12 -5.22 -8.18 -0.42
CA CYS A 12 -5.84 -6.94 -0.89
C CYS A 12 -5.81 -5.84 0.17
N LEU A 13 -6.18 -6.17 1.42
CA LEU A 13 -6.19 -5.22 2.53
C LEU A 13 -4.78 -4.80 2.97
N TRP A 14 -3.81 -5.71 2.95
CA TRP A 14 -2.42 -5.41 3.25
C TRP A 14 -1.79 -4.54 2.16
N HIS A 15 -1.96 -4.92 0.89
CA HIS A 15 -1.42 -4.27 -0.30
C HIS A 15 -1.84 -2.80 -0.40
N ILE A 16 -3.15 -2.53 -0.33
CA ILE A 16 -3.64 -1.15 -0.36
C ILE A 16 -3.15 -0.33 0.84
N THR A 17 -2.97 -0.96 2.00
CA THR A 17 -2.48 -0.27 3.20
C THR A 17 -0.99 0.06 3.08
N ARG A 18 -0.17 -0.87 2.54
CA ARG A 18 1.25 -0.62 2.26
C ARG A 18 1.44 0.50 1.26
N ILE A 19 0.73 0.46 0.14
CA ILE A 19 0.83 1.51 -0.89
C ILE A 19 0.41 2.88 -0.33
N GLU A 20 -0.66 2.95 0.46
CA GLU A 20 -1.06 4.19 1.12
C GLU A 20 0.03 4.72 2.07
N ASP A 21 0.56 3.84 2.93
CA ASP A 21 1.64 4.18 3.87
C ASP A 21 2.88 4.72 3.14
N ILE A 22 3.37 4.00 2.13
CA ILE A 22 4.54 4.38 1.33
C ILE A 22 4.31 5.74 0.66
N THR A 23 3.22 5.88 -0.07
CA THR A 23 3.00 7.08 -0.88
C THR A 23 2.72 8.30 -0.03
N MET A 24 1.96 8.17 1.05
CA MET A 24 1.67 9.31 1.92
C MET A 24 2.86 9.71 2.77
N ASN A 25 3.54 8.76 3.42
CA ASN A 25 4.65 9.09 4.29
C ASN A 25 5.90 9.47 3.49
N ILE A 26 6.34 8.66 2.51
CA ILE A 26 7.57 8.98 1.76
C ILE A 26 7.32 10.11 0.75
N LEU A 27 6.36 9.95 -0.16
CA LEU A 27 6.26 10.85 -1.32
C LEU A 27 5.63 12.19 -0.99
N VAL A 28 4.60 12.22 -0.14
CA VAL A 28 3.88 13.45 0.19
C VAL A 28 4.50 14.15 1.41
N ALA A 29 4.62 13.46 2.54
CA ALA A 29 5.08 14.05 3.80
C ALA A 29 6.61 14.07 3.96
N ASN A 30 7.36 13.20 3.27
CA ASN A 30 8.78 12.93 3.53
C ASN A 30 9.08 12.45 4.96
N GLU A 31 8.14 11.70 5.51
CA GLU A 31 8.18 11.15 6.86
C GLU A 31 8.51 9.67 6.85
N THR A 32 8.92 9.15 8.01
CA THR A 32 9.11 7.71 8.20
C THR A 32 7.76 6.99 8.06
N GLN A 33 7.76 5.90 7.30
CA GLN A 33 6.59 5.03 7.10
C GLN A 33 6.03 4.50 8.43
N ILE A 34 4.72 4.34 8.49
CA ILE A 34 4.03 3.82 9.67
C ILE A 34 4.46 2.40 9.99
N ILE A 35 4.75 1.55 8.98
CA ILE A 35 5.23 0.18 9.16
C ILE A 35 6.42 0.09 10.14
N TYR A 36 7.27 1.12 10.18
CA TYR A 36 8.46 1.20 11.04
C TYR A 36 8.24 1.95 12.37
N LYS A 37 7.09 2.60 12.57
CA LYS A 37 6.79 3.40 13.78
C LYS A 37 6.09 2.61 14.90
N GLY A 38 5.78 1.32 14.72
CA GLY A 38 4.93 0.58 15.65
C GLY A 38 5.14 -0.93 15.73
N ASN A 39 6.34 -1.42 15.37
CA ASN A 39 6.68 -2.85 15.25
C ASN A 39 5.65 -3.63 14.43
N TRP A 40 5.15 -3.03 13.34
CA TRP A 40 4.05 -3.62 12.60
C TRP A 40 4.43 -4.90 11.89
N LEU A 41 5.67 -5.04 11.39
CA LEU A 41 6.15 -6.29 10.80
C LEU A 41 5.97 -7.47 11.78
N GLU A 42 6.41 -7.30 13.03
CA GLU A 42 6.25 -8.30 14.09
C GLU A 42 4.77 -8.55 14.41
N LYS A 43 3.99 -7.50 14.67
CA LYS A 43 2.56 -7.62 14.99
C LYS A 43 1.75 -8.30 13.88
N LEU A 44 2.08 -8.00 12.62
CA LEU A 44 1.45 -8.59 11.45
C LEU A 44 1.89 -10.04 11.22
N GLY A 45 3.03 -10.47 11.79
CA GLY A 45 3.60 -11.80 11.56
C GLY A 45 4.31 -11.93 10.21
N VAL A 46 4.81 -10.83 9.65
CA VAL A 46 5.39 -10.81 8.30
C VAL A 46 6.72 -10.06 8.26
N THR A 47 7.59 -10.48 7.35
CA THR A 47 8.88 -9.81 7.08
C THR A 47 8.84 -8.95 5.83
N VAL A 48 7.81 -9.10 5.00
CA VAL A 48 7.66 -8.35 3.76
C VAL A 48 7.28 -6.90 4.07
N CYS A 49 8.05 -5.96 3.52
CA CYS A 49 7.82 -4.53 3.66
C CYS A 49 7.57 -3.78 2.34
N ASP A 50 7.73 -4.41 1.18
CA ASP A 50 7.47 -3.77 -0.12
C ASP A 50 5.97 -3.61 -0.43
N THR A 51 5.62 -3.23 -1.67
CA THR A 51 4.22 -3.07 -2.11
C THR A 51 3.50 -4.39 -2.38
N GLY A 52 4.19 -5.49 -2.61
CA GLY A 52 3.66 -6.78 -3.03
C GLY A 52 3.33 -6.90 -4.52
N ASN A 53 3.67 -5.90 -5.35
CA ASN A 53 3.31 -5.88 -6.78
C ASN A 53 3.96 -6.97 -7.63
N SER A 54 5.01 -7.64 -7.13
CA SER A 54 5.69 -8.73 -7.83
C SER A 54 5.52 -10.08 -7.14
N MET A 55 4.59 -10.19 -6.19
CA MET A 55 4.30 -11.47 -5.54
C MET A 55 3.64 -12.45 -6.51
N THR A 56 4.10 -13.69 -6.45
CA THR A 56 3.45 -14.87 -7.02
C THR A 56 2.22 -15.28 -6.22
N ASP A 57 1.36 -16.13 -6.80
CA ASP A 57 0.16 -16.60 -6.12
C ASP A 57 0.51 -17.40 -4.85
N GLU A 58 1.61 -18.17 -4.87
CA GLU A 58 2.12 -18.89 -3.70
C GLU A 58 2.58 -17.93 -2.59
N GLU A 59 3.30 -16.86 -2.94
CA GLU A 59 3.72 -15.84 -1.96
C GLU A 59 2.53 -15.07 -1.37
N ILE A 60 1.51 -14.78 -2.20
CA ILE A 60 0.26 -14.17 -1.75
C ILE A 60 -0.43 -15.09 -0.73
N ILE A 61 -0.55 -16.39 -1.01
CA ILE A 61 -1.18 -17.37 -0.11
C ILE A 61 -0.39 -17.47 1.20
N ASP A 62 0.93 -17.60 1.11
CA ASP A 62 1.81 -17.71 2.28
C ASP A 62 1.71 -16.45 3.17
N LEU A 63 1.85 -15.25 2.60
CA LEU A 63 1.65 -13.99 3.32
C LEU A 63 0.28 -13.96 4.01
N SER A 64 -0.77 -14.30 3.27
CA SER A 64 -2.15 -14.25 3.75
C SER A 64 -2.40 -15.21 4.92
N SER A 65 -1.75 -16.37 4.92
CA SER A 65 -1.87 -17.38 5.97
C SER A 65 -1.19 -16.94 7.28
N ARG A 66 -0.16 -16.10 7.19
CA ARG A 66 0.63 -15.59 8.33
C ARG A 66 0.08 -14.31 8.92
N LEU A 67 -0.64 -13.52 8.13
CA LEU A 67 -1.16 -12.21 8.56
C LEU A 67 -2.13 -12.32 9.74
N SER A 68 -1.83 -11.64 10.83
CA SER A 68 -2.83 -11.35 11.87
C SER A 68 -3.85 -10.34 11.35
N MET A 69 -5.08 -10.79 11.08
CA MET A 69 -6.15 -9.93 10.55
C MET A 69 -6.56 -8.84 11.54
N GLN A 70 -6.44 -9.09 12.84
CA GLN A 70 -6.67 -8.08 13.87
C GLN A 70 -5.63 -6.96 13.78
N GLU A 71 -4.34 -7.32 13.69
CA GLU A 71 -3.26 -6.34 13.60
C GLU A 71 -3.24 -5.63 12.25
N LEU A 72 -3.61 -6.32 11.15
CA LEU A 72 -3.79 -5.68 9.85
C LEU A 72 -4.86 -4.59 9.88
N ARG A 73 -5.97 -4.83 10.59
CA ARG A 73 -6.99 -3.80 10.80
C ARG A 73 -6.43 -2.63 11.59
N GLN A 74 -5.65 -2.86 12.65
CA GLN A 74 -5.05 -1.78 13.45
C GLN A 74 -4.02 -0.99 12.65
N TYR A 75 -3.17 -1.67 11.88
CA TYR A 75 -2.19 -1.05 11.00
C TYR A 75 -2.88 -0.15 9.96
N ARG A 76 -3.94 -0.65 9.32
CA ARG A 76 -4.74 0.14 8.37
C ARG A 76 -5.38 1.37 9.02
N ILE A 77 -5.88 1.25 10.25
CA ILE A 77 -6.40 2.40 11.00
C ILE A 77 -5.29 3.43 11.29
N ALA A 78 -4.10 2.97 11.66
CA ALA A 78 -2.95 3.84 11.92
C ALA A 78 -2.54 4.61 10.64
N VAL A 79 -2.37 3.90 9.53
CA VAL A 79 -2.06 4.50 8.22
C VAL A 79 -3.14 5.52 7.83
N GLY A 80 -4.42 5.15 7.87
CA GLY A 80 -5.50 6.07 7.50
C GLY A 80 -5.69 7.27 8.44
N ARG A 81 -5.24 7.19 9.70
CA ARG A 81 -5.16 8.35 10.60
C ARG A 81 -4.06 9.31 10.14
N THR A 82 -2.85 8.80 9.93
CA THR A 82 -1.72 9.61 9.46
C THR A 82 -1.97 10.19 8.07
N THR A 83 -2.57 9.45 7.15
CA THR A 83 -2.99 9.97 5.84
C THR A 83 -3.90 11.19 5.98
N ARG A 84 -4.88 11.14 6.89
CA ARG A 84 -5.78 12.28 7.14
C ARG A 84 -5.05 13.47 7.75
N GLU A 85 -4.15 13.24 8.71
CA GLU A 85 -3.31 14.29 9.29
C GLU A 85 -2.46 14.99 8.22
N ILE A 86 -1.82 14.20 7.34
CA ILE A 86 -1.05 14.74 6.21
C ILE A 86 -1.96 15.58 5.32
N ILE A 87 -3.10 15.06 4.89
CA ILE A 87 -4.03 15.79 4.01
C ILE A 87 -4.50 17.10 4.67
N THR A 88 -4.82 17.10 5.95
CA THR A 88 -5.26 18.31 6.68
C THR A 88 -4.13 19.35 6.81
N SER A 89 -2.87 18.93 6.77
CA SER A 89 -1.72 19.84 6.82
C SER A 89 -1.41 20.52 5.48
N LEU A 90 -1.88 19.96 4.36
CA LEU A 90 -1.59 20.47 3.01
C LEU A 90 -2.29 21.82 2.74
N GLN A 91 -1.54 22.75 2.15
CA GLN A 91 -2.07 23.96 1.55
C GLN A 91 -2.48 23.72 0.09
N PRO A 92 -3.41 24.53 -0.47
CA PRO A 92 -3.83 24.38 -1.86
C PRO A 92 -2.67 24.42 -2.88
N ALA A 93 -1.59 25.15 -2.58
CA ALA A 93 -0.40 25.21 -3.42
C ALA A 93 0.36 23.87 -3.47
N ASP A 94 0.39 23.12 -2.37
CA ASP A 94 1.12 21.85 -2.25
C ASP A 94 0.55 20.78 -3.18
N LEU A 95 -0.76 20.83 -3.45
CA LEU A 95 -1.46 19.90 -4.35
C LEU A 95 -0.85 19.87 -5.76
N LYS A 96 -0.28 20.99 -6.22
CA LYS A 96 0.38 21.10 -7.53
C LYS A 96 1.85 20.67 -7.51
N GLY A 97 2.44 20.52 -6.31
CA GLY A 97 3.84 20.15 -6.12
C GLY A 97 4.16 18.79 -6.74
N LYS A 98 5.23 18.75 -7.53
CA LYS A 98 5.74 17.49 -8.12
C LYS A 98 6.38 16.62 -7.04
N ILE A 99 6.30 15.31 -7.22
CA ILE A 99 7.04 14.38 -6.36
C ILE A 99 8.53 14.56 -6.62
N LYS A 100 9.28 14.82 -5.55
CA LYS A 100 10.72 15.07 -5.65
C LYS A 100 11.49 13.77 -5.91
N SER A 101 12.57 13.85 -6.68
CA SER A 101 13.37 12.70 -7.09
C SER A 101 14.08 12.00 -5.92
N ASP A 102 14.50 12.75 -4.91
CA ASP A 102 15.07 12.21 -3.67
C ASP A 102 14.07 11.31 -2.93
N ARG A 103 12.78 11.68 -2.91
CA ARG A 103 11.72 10.85 -2.32
C ARG A 103 11.44 9.59 -3.12
N LEU A 104 11.58 9.63 -4.44
CA LEU A 104 11.48 8.45 -5.30
C LEU A 104 12.66 7.51 -5.07
N GLN A 105 13.87 8.05 -4.95
CA GLN A 105 15.05 7.25 -4.62
C GLN A 105 14.89 6.57 -3.26
N ARG A 106 14.36 7.29 -2.27
CA ARG A 106 14.09 6.78 -0.93
C ARG A 106 13.14 5.56 -0.92
N ILE A 107 12.22 5.44 -1.88
CA ILE A 107 11.39 4.23 -2.03
C ILE A 107 12.25 3.00 -2.31
N LEU A 108 13.27 3.14 -3.16
CA LEU A 108 14.18 2.04 -3.50
C LEU A 108 15.12 1.75 -2.34
N ASP A 109 15.67 2.79 -1.72
CA ASP A 109 16.61 2.67 -0.60
C ASP A 109 15.96 1.98 0.62
N GLU A 110 14.68 2.25 0.88
CA GLU A 110 13.91 1.62 1.95
C GLU A 110 13.31 0.26 1.57
N GLY A 111 13.57 -0.22 0.34
CA GLY A 111 12.99 -1.48 -0.17
C GLY A 111 11.47 -1.45 -0.30
N ALA A 112 10.86 -0.26 -0.32
CA ALA A 112 9.41 -0.09 -0.39
C ALA A 112 8.83 -0.50 -1.76
N VAL A 113 9.64 -0.42 -2.82
CA VAL A 113 9.39 -1.04 -4.13
C VAL A 113 10.60 -1.89 -4.48
N LEU A 114 10.37 -3.15 -4.87
CA LEU A 114 11.44 -4.04 -5.28
C LEU A 114 12.09 -3.57 -6.59
N ASN A 115 13.42 -3.63 -6.66
CA ASN A 115 14.19 -3.30 -7.86
C ASN A 115 14.15 -4.42 -8.91
N VAL A 116 12.94 -4.74 -9.40
CA VAL A 116 12.68 -5.80 -10.38
C VAL A 116 11.72 -5.32 -11.46
N VAL A 117 11.75 -5.95 -12.64
CA VAL A 117 10.92 -5.57 -13.80
C VAL A 117 9.42 -5.49 -13.45
N GLY A 118 8.93 -6.38 -12.58
CA GLY A 118 7.52 -6.42 -12.18
C GLY A 118 7.06 -5.27 -11.29
N ALA A 119 7.97 -4.52 -10.65
CA ALA A 119 7.62 -3.49 -9.66
C ALA A 119 8.21 -2.11 -9.97
N ASN A 120 9.35 -2.03 -10.68
CA ASN A 120 10.05 -0.78 -10.96
C ASN A 120 9.23 0.28 -11.68
N TRP A 121 8.25 -0.13 -12.49
CA TRP A 121 7.35 0.78 -13.18
C TRP A 121 6.59 1.73 -12.22
N LEU A 122 6.45 1.36 -10.94
CA LEU A 122 5.82 2.20 -9.92
C LEU A 122 6.59 3.51 -9.67
N ILE A 123 7.93 3.46 -9.73
CA ILE A 123 8.76 4.65 -9.55
C ILE A 123 8.45 5.68 -10.63
N ASP A 124 8.42 5.25 -11.90
CA ASP A 124 8.05 6.11 -13.03
C ASP A 124 6.60 6.57 -12.94
N PHE A 125 5.68 5.66 -12.55
CA PHE A 125 4.26 5.96 -12.44
C PHE A 125 3.97 7.01 -11.38
N TRP A 126 4.58 6.92 -10.20
CA TRP A 126 4.45 7.90 -9.13
C TRP A 126 5.24 9.18 -9.42
N GLY A 127 6.42 9.08 -10.04
CA GLY A 127 7.25 10.24 -10.37
C GLY A 127 6.60 11.19 -11.40
N ARG A 128 5.73 10.69 -12.28
CA ARG A 128 4.95 11.55 -13.20
C ARG A 128 3.84 12.34 -12.51
N LYS A 129 3.51 12.04 -11.25
CA LYS A 129 2.40 12.68 -10.52
C LYS A 129 2.85 13.93 -9.77
N ASN A 130 1.86 14.73 -9.40
CA ASN A 130 1.96 15.71 -8.32
C ASN A 130 1.25 15.16 -7.07
N VAL A 131 1.27 15.91 -5.97
CA VAL A 131 0.60 15.52 -4.72
C VAL A 131 -0.88 15.20 -4.96
N ALA A 132 -1.63 16.05 -5.68
CA ALA A 132 -3.02 15.75 -6.04
C ALA A 132 -3.17 14.43 -6.82
N GLY A 133 -2.23 14.15 -7.72
CA GLY A 133 -2.17 12.91 -8.48
C GLY A 133 -1.98 11.68 -7.59
N ILE A 134 -1.18 11.77 -6.53
CA ILE A 134 -1.01 10.71 -5.51
C ILE A 134 -2.28 10.54 -4.68
N LEU A 135 -2.93 11.63 -4.27
CA LEU A 135 -4.20 11.57 -3.53
C LEU A 135 -5.31 10.90 -4.36
N LEU A 136 -5.39 11.21 -5.67
CA LEU A 136 -6.35 10.58 -6.59
C LEU A 136 -5.96 9.13 -6.94
N MET A 137 -4.66 8.84 -7.03
CA MET A 137 -4.12 7.52 -7.32
C MET A 137 -2.67 7.41 -6.80
N PRO A 138 -2.40 6.58 -5.77
CA PRO A 138 -3.24 5.47 -5.34
C PRO A 138 -4.23 5.74 -4.19
N VAL A 139 -4.06 6.80 -3.40
CA VAL A 139 -4.68 6.91 -2.06
C VAL A 139 -6.20 6.75 -2.04
N THR A 140 -6.89 7.12 -3.12
CA THR A 140 -8.35 6.92 -3.26
C THR A 140 -8.71 5.82 -4.26
N ARG A 141 -8.43 5.98 -5.56
CA ARG A 141 -8.93 5.06 -6.59
C ARG A 141 -8.41 3.63 -6.45
N HIS A 142 -7.15 3.43 -6.07
CA HIS A 142 -6.57 2.09 -5.90
C HIS A 142 -7.22 1.33 -4.74
N GLN A 143 -7.50 2.01 -3.62
CA GLN A 143 -8.28 1.44 -2.51
C GLN A 143 -9.62 0.88 -2.99
N MET A 144 -10.38 1.66 -3.76
CA MET A 144 -11.70 1.24 -4.26
C MET A 144 -11.61 0.00 -5.16
N VAL A 145 -10.59 -0.09 -6.01
CA VAL A 145 -10.39 -1.23 -6.92
C VAL A 145 -10.21 -2.53 -6.13
N HIS A 146 -9.26 -2.60 -5.20
CA HIS A 146 -9.00 -3.83 -4.45
C HIS A 146 -10.08 -4.12 -3.39
N LEU A 147 -10.72 -3.10 -2.80
CA LEU A 147 -11.86 -3.33 -1.91
C LEU A 147 -13.05 -3.94 -2.67
N ASN A 148 -13.32 -3.50 -3.90
CA ASN A 148 -14.36 -4.10 -4.73
C ASN A 148 -14.01 -5.55 -5.10
N ALA A 149 -12.76 -5.83 -5.47
CA ALA A 149 -12.27 -7.18 -5.74
C ALA A 149 -12.42 -8.09 -4.50
N ALA A 150 -11.98 -7.62 -3.33
CA ALA A 150 -12.10 -8.34 -2.07
C ALA A 150 -13.58 -8.62 -1.69
N MET A 151 -14.48 -7.66 -1.93
CA MET A 151 -15.91 -7.85 -1.69
C MET A 151 -16.55 -8.87 -2.64
N HIS A 152 -16.13 -8.90 -3.91
CA HIS A 152 -16.55 -9.91 -4.87
C HIS A 152 -16.08 -11.31 -4.45
N LEU A 153 -14.82 -11.42 -4.03
CA LEU A 153 -14.25 -12.66 -3.52
C LEU A 153 -14.97 -13.15 -2.26
N LYS A 154 -15.27 -12.25 -1.32
CA LYS A 154 -16.05 -12.56 -0.12
C LYS A 154 -17.41 -13.19 -0.48
N LYS A 155 -18.13 -12.60 -1.44
CA LYS A 155 -19.42 -13.14 -1.91
C LYS A 155 -19.26 -14.53 -2.53
N LYS A 156 -18.24 -14.74 -3.36
CA LYS A 156 -17.94 -16.07 -3.96
C LYS A 156 -17.70 -17.15 -2.89
N CYS A 157 -17.04 -16.82 -1.79
CA CYS A 157 -16.74 -17.76 -0.71
C CYS A 157 -17.95 -18.04 0.21
N GLN A 158 -18.92 -17.13 0.28
CA GLN A 158 -20.14 -17.30 1.08
C GLN A 158 -21.25 -18.08 0.37
N LEU A 159 -21.15 -18.23 -0.96
CA LEU A 159 -22.10 -18.98 -1.80
C LEU A 159 -21.66 -20.44 -2.02
N GLN A 160 -20.62 -20.88 -1.30
CA GLN A 160 -20.16 -22.27 -1.21
C GLN A 160 -20.55 -22.82 0.16
#